data_AF-A0A370U1W2-F1
#
_entry.id   AF-A0A370U1W2-F1
#
_cell.length_a   1.000
_cell.length_b   1.000
_cell.length_c   1.000
_cell.angle_alpha   90.00
_cell.angle_beta   90.00
_cell.angle_gamma   90.00
#
_symmetry.space_group_name_H-M   'P 1'
#
loop_
_entity.id
_entity.type
_entity.pdbx_description
1 polymer ?
#
loop_
_entity_poly.entity_id
_entity_poly.type
_entity_poly.pdbx_seq_one_letter_code
_entity_poly.pdbx_strand_id
1 'polypeptide(L)'
;MHFLTIGSLSCMAALALAAPTVSTTSNADLAERFTFEDYSGTSSADDKREITFEDYSGTLSNADKRSPDVLEARKSSHISSCGDNWMPIKDTYSPAGSGYESAVNAWCYHITHPMDDTPSIIPPKGILGSRIAGGFFLKGHVPGVVDFEIHNKKSNGEHKPDEGNCKNYLMQMATKGNKCYGSKNIDTKGGTYQVEGDGEISYHALPRAA
;
A
#
# COMPACT_ATOMS: atom_id res chain seq x y z
N MET A 1 2.86 -83.28 21.69
CA MET A 1 3.78 -82.12 21.69
C MET A 1 3.05 -81.00 20.97
N HIS A 2 2.50 -80.05 21.72
CA HIS A 2 1.65 -78.97 21.21
C HIS A 2 2.49 -77.71 20.99
N PHE A 3 2.36 -77.11 19.81
CA PHE A 3 2.95 -75.83 19.42
C PHE A 3 2.19 -74.66 20.08
N LEU A 4 2.92 -73.66 20.57
CA LEU A 4 2.37 -72.34 20.89
C LEU A 4 3.29 -71.27 20.28
N THR A 5 2.77 -70.56 19.26
CA THR A 5 3.44 -69.44 18.60
C THR A 5 2.87 -68.14 19.18
N ILE A 6 3.72 -67.31 19.78
CA ILE A 6 3.35 -66.01 20.35
C ILE A 6 3.67 -64.93 19.31
N GLY A 7 2.63 -64.35 18.70
CA GLY A 7 2.76 -63.19 17.81
C GLY A 7 2.70 -61.89 18.60
N SER A 8 3.78 -61.10 18.60
CA SER A 8 3.82 -59.77 19.21
C SER A 8 3.23 -58.72 18.26
N LEU A 9 2.11 -58.11 18.65
CA LEU A 9 1.53 -56.96 17.96
C LEU A 9 2.23 -55.69 18.46
N SER A 10 3.13 -55.12 17.66
CA SER A 10 3.74 -53.81 17.95
C SER A 10 2.76 -52.71 17.54
N CYS A 11 2.23 -51.98 18.52
CA CYS A 11 1.40 -50.80 18.30
C CYS A 11 2.33 -49.60 18.07
N MET A 12 2.47 -49.15 16.82
CA MET A 12 3.15 -47.88 16.52
C MET A 12 2.20 -46.72 16.85
N ALA A 13 2.43 -46.07 18.00
CA ALA A 13 1.80 -44.79 18.30
C ALA A 13 2.47 -43.70 17.45
N ALA A 14 1.78 -43.24 16.41
CA ALA A 14 2.19 -42.05 15.67
C ALA A 14 1.87 -40.81 16.51
N LEU A 15 2.88 -40.17 17.10
CA LEU A 15 2.75 -38.80 17.59
C LEU A 15 2.60 -37.87 16.39
N ALA A 16 1.38 -37.40 16.13
CA ALA A 16 1.14 -36.27 15.24
C ALA A 16 1.64 -35.00 15.95
N LEU A 17 2.81 -34.52 15.56
CA LEU A 17 3.26 -33.16 15.89
C LEU A 17 2.35 -32.20 15.13
N ALA A 18 1.37 -31.59 15.82
CA ALA A 18 0.62 -30.48 15.28
C ALA A 18 1.62 -29.34 15.01
N ALA A 19 1.87 -29.05 13.73
CA ALA A 19 2.64 -27.88 13.35
C ALA A 19 1.93 -26.63 13.90
N PRO A 20 2.65 -25.65 14.47
CA PRO A 20 2.03 -24.40 14.89
C PRO A 20 1.36 -23.77 13.68
N THR A 21 0.05 -23.57 13.77
CA THR A 21 -0.70 -22.76 12.82
C THR A 21 -0.15 -21.34 12.89
N VAL A 22 0.66 -20.97 11.89
CA VAL A 22 0.99 -19.58 11.64
C VAL A 22 -0.33 -18.88 11.33
N SER A 23 -0.88 -18.17 12.31
CA SER A 23 -2.08 -17.37 12.13
C SER A 23 -1.70 -16.22 11.19
N THR A 24 -2.04 -16.38 9.91
CA THR A 24 -1.95 -15.30 8.93
C THR A 24 -3.03 -14.29 9.27
N THR A 25 -2.66 -13.13 9.81
CA THR A 25 -3.59 -12.02 10.07
C THR A 25 -4.24 -11.61 8.74
N SER A 26 -5.57 -11.59 8.69
CA SER A 26 -6.31 -11.20 7.49
C SER A 26 -6.35 -9.68 7.32
N ASN A 27 -6.68 -9.18 6.12
CA ASN A 27 -6.83 -7.73 5.92
C ASN A 27 -8.03 -7.17 6.70
N ALA A 28 -9.06 -7.99 6.93
CA ALA A 28 -10.20 -7.64 7.78
C ALA A 28 -9.75 -7.45 9.23
N ASP A 29 -8.96 -8.38 9.78
CA ASP A 29 -8.40 -8.24 11.13
C ASP A 29 -7.53 -6.99 11.27
N LEU A 30 -6.78 -6.62 10.22
CA LEU A 30 -6.00 -5.39 10.20
C LEU A 30 -6.90 -4.14 10.16
N ALA A 31 -7.98 -4.15 9.37
CA ALA A 31 -8.94 -3.05 9.32
C ALA A 31 -9.67 -2.85 10.66
N GLU A 32 -10.00 -3.92 11.37
CA GLU A 32 -10.59 -3.81 12.72
C GLU A 32 -9.60 -3.32 13.78
N ARG A 33 -8.30 -3.51 13.55
CA ARG A 33 -7.24 -3.13 14.49
C ARG A 33 -6.96 -1.62 14.51
N PHE A 34 -7.28 -0.89 13.45
CA PHE A 34 -6.93 0.52 13.30
C PHE A 34 -8.15 1.44 13.38
N THR A 35 -7.90 2.70 13.72
CA THR A 35 -8.93 3.74 13.69
C THR A 35 -8.86 4.48 12.36
N PHE A 36 -10.02 4.68 11.72
CA PHE A 36 -10.16 5.39 10.46
C PHE A 36 -10.96 6.66 10.67
N GLU A 37 -10.40 7.80 10.23
CA GLU A 37 -11.12 9.07 10.09
C GLU A 37 -11.33 9.33 8.60
N ASP A 38 -12.49 8.94 8.09
CA ASP A 38 -12.84 9.05 6.68
C ASP A 38 -13.27 10.46 6.31
N TYR A 39 -12.92 10.87 5.09
CA TYR A 39 -13.40 12.11 4.48
C TYR A 39 -13.53 11.97 2.97
N SER A 40 -14.40 12.79 2.41
CA SER A 40 -14.57 12.92 0.96
C SER A 40 -14.64 14.39 0.57
N GLY A 41 -14.31 14.68 -0.69
CA GLY A 41 -14.29 16.05 -1.19
C GLY A 41 -14.18 16.13 -2.70
N THR A 42 -13.91 17.33 -3.21
CA THR A 42 -13.72 17.60 -4.63
C THR A 42 -12.25 17.88 -4.94
N SER A 43 -11.67 17.21 -5.95
CA SER A 43 -10.34 17.48 -6.45
C SER A 43 -10.36 18.70 -7.37
N SER A 44 -9.63 19.75 -6.96
CA SER A 44 -9.27 20.84 -7.87
C SER A 44 -8.12 20.40 -8.78
N ALA A 45 -8.12 20.84 -10.03
CA ALA A 45 -7.02 20.58 -10.97
C ALA A 45 -5.68 21.19 -10.50
N ASP A 46 -5.73 22.12 -9.54
CA ASP A 46 -4.60 22.91 -9.04
C ASP A 46 -4.09 22.49 -7.65
N ASP A 47 -4.45 21.30 -7.13
CA ASP A 47 -4.06 20.87 -5.78
C ASP A 47 -2.55 20.52 -5.70
N LYS A 48 -1.73 21.57 -5.69
CA LYS A 48 -0.31 21.57 -5.36
C LYS A 48 -0.21 21.69 -3.84
N ARG A 49 -0.45 20.60 -3.10
CA ARG A 49 0.18 20.51 -1.78
C ARG A 49 1.69 20.61 -2.00
N GLU A 50 2.36 21.40 -1.17
CA GLU A 50 3.81 21.58 -1.17
C GLU A 50 4.47 20.22 -0.92
N ILE A 51 4.67 19.50 -2.00
CA ILE A 51 5.44 18.28 -2.06
C ILE A 51 6.76 18.71 -2.68
N THR A 52 7.87 18.50 -1.98
CA THR A 52 9.18 18.80 -2.54
C THR A 52 9.41 17.92 -3.76
N PHE A 53 9.32 18.54 -4.93
CA PHE A 53 9.76 17.96 -6.19
C PHE A 53 11.28 18.07 -6.25
N GLU A 54 11.97 16.98 -5.94
CA GLU A 54 13.36 16.86 -6.40
C GLU A 54 13.31 16.56 -7.90
N ASP A 55 13.36 17.64 -8.70
CA ASP A 55 13.56 17.57 -10.15
C ASP A 55 14.87 16.85 -10.43
N TYR A 56 14.78 15.66 -11.03
CA TYR A 56 15.95 15.03 -11.66
C TYR A 56 15.73 14.96 -13.17
N SER A 57 16.36 15.90 -13.88
CA SER A 57 16.60 15.81 -15.31
C SER A 57 17.70 14.76 -15.56
N GLY A 58 17.29 13.50 -15.74
CA GLY A 58 18.17 12.46 -16.26
C GLY A 58 18.28 12.56 -17.78
N THR A 59 19.41 13.06 -18.28
CA THR A 59 19.75 13.06 -19.71
C THR A 59 19.84 11.63 -20.24
N LEU A 60 18.92 11.23 -21.11
CA LEU A 60 19.11 10.09 -22.01
C LEU A 60 19.84 10.57 -23.27
N SER A 61 21.05 10.04 -23.46
CA SER A 61 21.95 10.34 -24.58
C SER A 61 21.42 9.84 -25.93
N ASN A 62 21.71 10.65 -26.96
CA ASN A 62 21.29 10.58 -28.37
C ASN A 62 21.56 9.26 -29.14
N ALA A 63 20.55 8.81 -29.90
CA ALA A 63 20.55 8.34 -31.30
C ALA A 63 19.11 7.85 -31.57
N ASP A 64 18.32 8.25 -32.57
CA ASP A 64 18.57 8.55 -33.99
C ASP A 64 17.39 9.39 -34.56
N LYS A 65 17.58 10.06 -35.70
CA LYS A 65 16.71 11.09 -36.30
C LYS A 65 15.54 10.52 -37.13
N ARG A 66 14.29 10.99 -36.91
CA ARG A 66 13.37 11.66 -37.90
C ARG A 66 11.96 11.98 -37.30
N SER A 67 11.63 13.27 -37.30
CA SER A 67 10.34 14.01 -37.10
C SER A 67 9.02 13.37 -37.59
N PRO A 68 7.80 13.90 -37.29
CA PRO A 68 7.28 14.64 -36.12
C PRO A 68 6.07 13.91 -35.49
N ASP A 69 6.17 13.44 -34.26
CA ASP A 69 4.99 12.97 -33.51
C ASP A 69 5.11 13.40 -32.05
N VAL A 70 4.90 14.69 -31.83
CA VAL A 70 4.69 15.28 -30.49
C VAL A 70 3.19 15.33 -30.26
N LEU A 71 2.52 14.18 -30.36
CA LEU A 71 1.15 13.97 -29.94
C LEU A 71 1.09 12.61 -29.24
N GLU A 72 1.12 12.70 -27.91
CA GLU A 72 0.82 11.64 -26.95
C GLU A 72 1.91 10.59 -26.66
N ALA A 73 3.03 11.07 -26.08
CA ALA A 73 3.72 10.25 -25.09
C ALA A 73 2.76 10.01 -23.91
N ARG A 74 1.97 8.93 -23.98
CA ARG A 74 1.14 8.43 -22.88
C ARG A 74 2.03 8.34 -21.65
N LYS A 75 1.81 9.21 -20.65
CA LYS A 75 2.57 9.18 -19.40
C LYS A 75 2.25 7.85 -18.73
N SER A 76 3.24 6.97 -18.65
CA SER A 76 3.14 5.70 -17.94
C SER A 76 2.89 5.95 -16.45
N SER A 77 2.24 5.00 -15.77
CA SER A 77 2.09 5.04 -14.31
C SER A 77 3.46 5.23 -13.64
N HIS A 78 3.54 6.10 -12.63
CA HIS A 78 4.81 6.43 -11.97
C HIS A 78 4.60 7.03 -10.58
N ILE A 79 5.67 7.01 -9.78
CA ILE A 79 5.73 7.74 -8.51
C ILE A 79 5.97 9.22 -8.80
N SER A 80 4.94 10.05 -8.66
CA SER A 80 5.08 11.51 -8.86
C SER A 80 5.85 12.17 -7.72
N SER A 81 5.70 11.69 -6.49
CA SER A 81 6.31 12.30 -5.32
C SER A 81 6.55 11.32 -4.17
N CYS A 82 7.34 11.75 -3.19
CA CYS A 82 7.51 11.07 -1.90
C CYS A 82 7.02 11.98 -0.77
N GLY A 83 6.58 11.38 0.34
CA GLY A 83 6.32 12.12 1.57
C GLY A 83 7.61 12.52 2.31
N ASP A 84 7.43 13.17 3.46
CA ASP A 84 8.56 13.71 4.24
C ASP A 84 9.06 12.74 5.30
N ASN A 85 8.18 11.89 5.84
CA ASN A 85 8.49 11.04 6.99
C ASN A 85 8.78 9.60 6.57
N TRP A 86 9.80 9.02 7.20
CA TRP A 86 10.15 7.62 7.02
C TRP A 86 9.34 6.72 7.95
N MET A 87 8.72 5.69 7.39
CA MET A 87 7.98 4.66 8.11
C MET A 87 8.54 3.28 7.76
N PRO A 88 8.75 2.36 8.72
CA PRO A 88 9.11 0.98 8.42
C PRO A 88 8.11 0.33 7.46
N ILE A 89 8.60 -0.41 6.46
CA ILE A 89 7.71 -1.05 5.48
C ILE A 89 6.94 -2.20 6.13
N LYS A 90 7.64 -3.04 6.88
CA LYS A 90 7.08 -4.20 7.59
C LYS A 90 6.77 -3.84 9.04
N ASP A 91 5.87 -4.63 9.64
CA ASP A 91 5.63 -4.59 11.07
C ASP A 91 6.94 -4.82 11.84
N THR A 92 7.11 -4.04 12.90
CA THR A 92 8.27 -4.07 13.78
C THR A 92 7.89 -4.68 15.12
N TYR A 93 8.81 -5.43 15.72
CA TYR A 93 8.58 -6.10 17.00
C TYR A 93 9.04 -5.28 18.21
N SER A 94 9.88 -4.26 18.01
CA SER A 94 10.40 -3.40 19.08
C SER A 94 10.69 -1.97 18.60
N PRO A 95 9.89 -0.97 19.01
CA PRO A 95 8.58 -1.13 19.65
C PRO A 95 7.65 -1.93 18.73
N ALA A 96 6.72 -2.68 19.32
CA ALA A 96 5.71 -3.38 18.55
C ALA A 96 4.88 -2.34 17.79
N GLY A 97 4.93 -2.37 16.46
CA GLY A 97 4.33 -1.34 15.63
C GLY A 97 4.04 -1.86 14.23
N SER A 98 2.89 -1.49 13.70
CA SER A 98 2.53 -1.84 12.33
C SER A 98 3.29 -0.99 11.32
N GLY A 99 3.67 -1.63 10.20
CA GLY A 99 4.40 -1.01 9.11
C GLY A 99 3.49 -0.45 8.02
N TYR A 100 4.10 0.20 7.04
CA TYR A 100 3.43 0.79 5.88
C TYR A 100 2.58 -0.24 5.14
N GLU A 101 3.07 -1.48 4.99
CA GLU A 101 2.32 -2.56 4.33
C GLU A 101 1.02 -2.91 5.04
N SER A 102 1.04 -2.98 6.38
CA SER A 102 -0.18 -3.22 7.17
C SER A 102 -1.17 -2.07 7.06
N ALA A 103 -0.68 -0.83 7.03
CA ALA A 103 -1.52 0.34 6.80
C ALA A 103 -2.18 0.31 5.41
N VAL A 104 -1.40 0.01 4.35
CA VAL A 104 -1.90 -0.14 2.98
C VAL A 104 -2.94 -1.25 2.90
N ASN A 105 -2.67 -2.41 3.51
CA ASN A 105 -3.57 -3.55 3.49
C ASN A 105 -4.91 -3.23 4.16
N ALA A 106 -4.86 -2.63 5.35
CA ALA A 106 -6.06 -2.25 6.09
C ALA A 106 -6.90 -1.21 5.34
N TRP A 107 -6.26 -0.15 4.82
CA TRP A 107 -6.98 0.92 4.13
C TRP A 107 -7.55 0.48 2.78
N CYS A 108 -6.78 -0.27 1.98
CA CYS A 108 -7.30 -0.79 0.72
C CYS A 108 -8.47 -1.74 0.94
N TYR A 109 -8.45 -2.56 1.99
CA TYR A 109 -9.59 -3.40 2.35
C TYR A 109 -10.80 -2.55 2.77
N HIS A 110 -10.59 -1.56 3.66
CA HIS A 110 -11.62 -0.65 4.18
C HIS A 110 -12.41 0.04 3.06
N ILE A 111 -11.72 0.58 2.04
CA ILE A 111 -12.39 1.34 0.98
C ILE A 111 -13.05 0.46 -0.10
N THR A 112 -12.66 -0.82 -0.22
CA THR A 112 -13.25 -1.74 -1.22
C THR A 112 -14.30 -2.68 -0.63
N HIS A 113 -14.32 -2.85 0.68
CA HIS A 113 -15.31 -3.63 1.43
C HIS A 113 -15.99 -2.78 2.51
N PRO A 114 -16.53 -1.58 2.19
CA PRO A 114 -17.36 -0.88 3.17
C PRO A 114 -18.59 -1.75 3.49
N MET A 115 -19.25 -1.48 4.62
CA MET A 115 -20.47 -2.21 5.01
C MET A 115 -21.41 -2.34 3.80
N ASP A 116 -21.78 -3.58 3.47
CA ASP A 116 -22.52 -4.05 2.28
C ASP A 116 -21.68 -4.60 1.09
N ASP A 117 -20.36 -4.80 1.23
CA ASP A 117 -19.46 -5.38 0.19
C ASP A 117 -19.46 -4.62 -1.15
N THR A 118 -19.92 -3.36 -1.16
CA THR A 118 -19.91 -2.52 -2.36
C THR A 118 -18.69 -1.59 -2.37
N PRO A 119 -17.78 -1.65 -3.35
CA PRO A 119 -16.60 -0.79 -3.34
C PRO A 119 -16.97 0.70 -3.37
N SER A 120 -16.16 1.52 -2.68
CA SER A 120 -16.33 2.98 -2.69
C SER A 120 -16.34 3.51 -4.13
N ILE A 121 -17.21 4.47 -4.40
CA ILE A 121 -17.31 5.13 -5.71
C ILE A 121 -16.78 6.56 -5.56
N ILE A 122 -15.76 6.90 -6.34
CA ILE A 122 -15.20 8.25 -6.38
C ILE A 122 -15.73 8.95 -7.64
N PRO A 123 -16.59 9.97 -7.50
CA PRO A 123 -17.15 10.67 -8.65
C PRO A 123 -16.05 11.39 -9.44
N PRO A 124 -16.34 11.84 -10.68
CA PRO A 124 -15.46 12.75 -11.41
C PRO A 124 -15.11 13.96 -10.55
N LYS A 125 -13.85 14.38 -10.58
CA LYS A 125 -13.32 15.44 -9.69
C LYS A 125 -13.54 15.14 -8.20
N GLY A 126 -13.63 13.88 -7.80
CA GLY A 126 -13.81 13.46 -6.42
C GLY A 126 -12.50 13.12 -5.71
N ILE A 127 -12.53 13.16 -4.38
CA ILE A 127 -11.51 12.64 -3.47
C ILE A 127 -12.18 11.68 -2.49
N LEU A 128 -11.54 10.55 -2.27
CA LEU A 128 -11.79 9.66 -1.14
C LEU A 128 -10.52 9.62 -0.30
N GLY A 129 -10.62 9.82 1.01
CA GLY A 129 -9.46 9.74 1.88
C GLY A 129 -9.80 9.26 3.28
N SER A 130 -8.78 8.76 3.96
CA SER A 130 -8.86 8.39 5.37
C SER A 130 -7.54 8.73 6.04
N ARG A 131 -7.61 9.23 7.28
CA ARG A 131 -6.48 9.17 8.20
C ARG A 131 -6.58 7.89 9.02
N ILE A 132 -5.50 7.12 9.07
CA ILE A 132 -5.44 5.86 9.81
C ILE A 132 -4.43 5.95 10.93
N ALA A 133 -4.87 5.57 12.13
CA ALA A 133 -4.12 5.60 13.38
C ALA A 133 -4.23 4.26 14.12
N GLY A 134 -3.35 4.03 15.10
CA GLY A 134 -3.42 2.86 15.99
C GLY A 134 -2.20 1.94 15.93
N GLY A 135 -1.06 2.41 16.45
CA GLY A 135 0.13 1.56 16.60
C GLY A 135 1.11 1.62 15.43
N PHE A 136 1.15 2.74 14.69
CA PHE A 136 2.19 3.05 13.72
C PHE A 136 3.31 3.85 14.36
N PHE A 137 4.54 3.62 13.90
CA PHE A 137 5.70 4.42 14.30
C PHE A 137 6.48 4.87 13.09
N LEU A 138 6.90 6.12 13.11
CA LEU A 138 7.88 6.67 12.18
C LEU A 138 9.29 6.39 12.69
N LYS A 139 10.27 6.68 11.84
CA LYS A 139 11.69 6.68 12.19
C LYS A 139 11.95 7.47 13.48
N GLY A 140 12.72 6.88 14.38
CA GLY A 140 13.00 7.45 15.70
C GLY A 140 11.93 7.17 16.76
N HIS A 141 11.04 6.20 16.52
CA HIS A 141 9.97 5.80 17.46
C HIS A 141 8.92 6.90 17.72
N VAL A 142 8.73 7.79 16.74
CA VAL A 142 7.70 8.81 16.80
C VAL A 142 6.35 8.17 16.49
N PRO A 143 5.32 8.30 17.35
CA PRO A 143 3.98 7.84 17.03
C PRO A 143 3.50 8.43 15.70
N GLY A 144 2.94 7.59 14.83
CA GLY A 144 2.57 7.96 13.48
C GLY A 144 1.10 7.74 13.16
N VAL A 145 0.66 8.43 12.12
CA VAL A 145 -0.55 8.16 11.34
C VAL A 145 -0.16 8.03 9.87
N VAL A 146 -1.06 7.47 9.06
CA VAL A 146 -0.92 7.49 7.60
C VAL A 146 -2.15 8.15 7.01
N ASP A 147 -1.94 9.17 6.20
CA ASP A 147 -3.02 9.80 5.44
C ASP A 147 -3.06 9.18 4.04
N PHE A 148 -4.18 8.53 3.75
CA PHE A 148 -4.45 7.96 2.44
C PHE A 148 -5.47 8.79 1.70
N GLU A 149 -5.26 8.95 0.39
CA GLU A 149 -6.18 9.64 -0.51
C GLU A 149 -6.19 8.93 -1.87
N ILE A 150 -7.34 8.90 -2.53
CA ILE A 150 -7.47 8.64 -3.97
C ILE A 150 -8.14 9.85 -4.59
N HIS A 151 -7.48 10.45 -5.58
CA HIS A 151 -8.07 11.55 -6.33
C HIS A 151 -8.53 11.02 -7.69
N ASN A 152 -9.80 11.22 -8.01
CA ASN A 152 -10.31 11.10 -9.36
C ASN A 152 -10.35 12.49 -9.99
N LYS A 153 -9.33 12.82 -10.78
CA LYS A 153 -9.19 14.09 -11.50
C LYS A 153 -9.81 14.06 -12.89
N LYS A 154 -10.48 12.97 -13.29
CA LYS A 154 -11.17 12.90 -14.59
C LYS A 154 -12.28 13.95 -14.68
N SER A 155 -12.49 14.48 -15.88
CA SER A 155 -13.64 15.35 -16.17
C SER A 155 -14.96 14.59 -16.21
N ASN A 156 -14.91 13.30 -16.55
CA ASN A 156 -16.03 12.38 -16.57
C ASN A 156 -15.59 10.96 -16.17
N GLY A 157 -16.55 10.13 -15.78
CA GLY A 157 -16.27 8.75 -15.34
C GLY A 157 -15.92 8.64 -13.85
N GLU A 158 -16.59 7.70 -13.20
CA GLU A 158 -16.32 7.33 -11.82
C GLU A 158 -15.05 6.48 -11.73
N HIS A 159 -14.40 6.53 -10.57
CA HIS A 159 -13.34 5.60 -10.20
C HIS A 159 -13.84 4.67 -9.10
N LYS A 160 -13.65 3.37 -9.31
CA LYS A 160 -14.00 2.32 -8.35
C LYS A 160 -12.69 1.62 -7.97
N PRO A 161 -12.15 1.85 -6.77
CA PRO A 161 -10.93 1.19 -6.35
C PRO A 161 -11.13 -0.33 -6.28
N ASP A 162 -10.14 -1.06 -6.78
CA ASP A 162 -10.00 -2.49 -6.59
C ASP A 162 -8.93 -2.75 -5.52
N GLU A 163 -9.14 -3.72 -4.64
CA GLU A 163 -8.23 -3.97 -3.50
C GLU A 163 -6.82 -4.31 -3.99
N GLY A 164 -6.71 -5.21 -4.97
CA GLY A 164 -5.43 -5.66 -5.51
C GLY A 164 -4.65 -4.54 -6.17
N ASN A 165 -5.32 -3.73 -6.99
CA ASN A 165 -4.73 -2.57 -7.63
C ASN A 165 -4.37 -1.47 -6.63
N CYS A 166 -5.24 -1.18 -5.65
CA CYS A 166 -4.96 -0.23 -4.58
C CYS A 166 -3.66 -0.58 -3.86
N LYS A 167 -3.51 -1.85 -3.45
CA LYS A 167 -2.30 -2.33 -2.80
C LYS A 167 -1.09 -2.25 -3.72
N ASN A 168 -1.23 -2.72 -4.96
CA ASN A 168 -0.14 -2.73 -5.92
C ASN A 168 0.40 -1.30 -6.16
N TYR A 169 -0.48 -0.33 -6.39
CA TYR A 169 -0.11 1.07 -6.64
C TYR A 169 0.56 1.70 -5.43
N LEU A 170 -0.02 1.55 -4.23
CA LEU A 170 0.54 2.13 -3.02
C LEU A 170 1.86 1.46 -2.61
N MET A 171 2.03 0.17 -2.85
CA MET A 171 3.27 -0.56 -2.56
C MET A 171 4.41 -0.22 -3.53
N GLN A 172 4.15 0.38 -4.69
CA GLN A 172 5.23 0.87 -5.56
C GLN A 172 6.17 1.83 -4.83
N MET A 173 5.66 2.64 -3.90
CA MET A 173 6.46 3.58 -3.11
C MET A 173 7.38 2.90 -2.09
N ALA A 174 7.11 1.63 -1.76
CA ALA A 174 7.92 0.80 -0.88
C ALA A 174 8.81 -0.20 -1.64
N THR A 175 8.74 -0.24 -2.97
CA THR A 175 9.56 -1.15 -3.78
C THR A 175 11.03 -0.75 -3.76
N LYS A 176 11.90 -1.74 -3.54
CA LYS A 176 13.36 -1.56 -3.52
C LYS A 176 13.85 -0.91 -4.82
N GLY A 177 14.64 0.17 -4.67
CA GLY A 177 15.23 0.89 -5.80
C GLY A 177 14.43 2.11 -6.26
N ASN A 178 13.21 2.31 -5.75
CA ASN A 178 12.45 3.52 -6.03
C ASN A 178 12.88 4.69 -5.13
N LYS A 179 12.59 5.92 -5.57
CA LYS A 179 12.98 7.17 -4.88
C LYS A 179 12.41 7.33 -3.46
N CYS A 180 11.30 6.67 -3.16
CA CYS A 180 10.68 6.74 -1.83
C CYS A 180 11.12 5.59 -0.90
N TYR A 181 11.99 4.69 -1.36
CA TYR A 181 12.49 3.55 -0.60
C TYR A 181 13.83 3.88 0.08
N GLY A 182 13.91 3.62 1.37
CA GLY A 182 15.10 3.80 2.19
C GLY A 182 15.83 2.48 2.40
N SER A 183 16.93 2.30 1.67
CA SER A 183 17.72 1.05 1.72
C SER A 183 18.40 0.81 3.07
N LYS A 184 18.64 1.86 3.85
CA LYS A 184 19.35 1.77 5.13
C LYS A 184 18.51 1.12 6.24
N ASN A 185 17.24 1.50 6.36
CA ASN A 185 16.37 0.99 7.43
C ASN A 185 15.21 0.12 6.91
N ILE A 186 15.13 -0.10 5.58
CA ILE A 186 14.01 -0.81 4.95
C ILE A 186 12.68 -0.08 5.27
N ASP A 187 12.71 1.24 5.09
CA ASP A 187 11.61 2.16 5.31
C ASP A 187 11.12 2.77 3.98
N THR A 188 9.94 3.38 4.00
CA THR A 188 9.40 4.17 2.90
C THR A 188 8.93 5.53 3.38
N LYS A 189 9.05 6.52 2.50
CA LYS A 189 8.44 7.84 2.66
C LYS A 189 6.95 7.87 2.27
N GLY A 190 6.42 6.78 1.72
CA GLY A 190 5.15 6.83 0.99
C GLY A 190 5.23 7.86 -0.14
N GLY A 191 4.13 8.56 -0.43
CA GLY A 191 4.05 9.58 -1.47
C GLY A 191 2.80 9.49 -2.33
N THR A 192 2.94 9.86 -3.61
CA THR A 192 1.88 9.82 -4.61
C THR A 192 2.26 8.97 -5.81
N TYR A 193 1.43 7.97 -6.10
CA TYR A 193 1.48 7.17 -7.33
C TYR A 193 0.42 7.67 -8.32
N GLN A 194 0.85 8.02 -9.53
CA GLN A 194 -0.02 8.38 -10.64
C GLN A 194 -0.31 7.13 -11.46
N VAL A 195 -1.58 6.84 -11.68
CA VAL A 195 -2.03 5.76 -12.57
C VAL A 195 -2.19 6.34 -13.98
N GLU A 196 -1.75 5.58 -14.98
CA GLU A 196 -1.88 5.79 -16.44
C GLU A 196 -2.82 6.89 -16.94
N GLY A 197 -2.38 7.62 -17.96
CA GLY A 197 -3.05 8.84 -18.44
C GLY A 197 -2.45 10.07 -17.76
N ASP A 198 -3.00 11.26 -18.01
CA ASP A 198 -2.46 12.55 -17.53
C ASP A 198 -2.55 12.77 -16.00
N GLY A 199 -2.26 11.75 -15.19
CA GLY A 199 -2.41 11.79 -13.73
C GLY A 199 -3.87 11.89 -13.32
N GLU A 200 -4.76 11.32 -14.11
CA GLU A 200 -6.20 11.42 -13.90
C GLU A 200 -6.65 10.69 -12.64
N ILE A 201 -6.01 9.58 -12.30
CA ILE A 201 -6.20 8.91 -11.01
C ILE A 201 -4.86 8.91 -10.27
N SER A 202 -4.89 9.33 -9.00
CA SER A 202 -3.70 9.28 -8.14
C SER A 202 -4.02 8.69 -6.79
N TYR A 203 -3.09 7.88 -6.29
CA TYR A 203 -3.14 7.22 -5.00
C TYR A 203 -2.05 7.80 -4.10
N HIS A 204 -2.43 8.16 -2.89
CA HIS A 204 -1.57 8.82 -1.92
C HIS A 204 -1.52 7.99 -0.64
N ALA A 205 -0.33 7.87 -0.07
CA ALA A 205 -0.13 7.31 1.26
C ALA A 205 1.01 8.07 1.92
N LEU A 206 0.67 8.93 2.88
CA LEU A 206 1.58 9.90 3.46
C LEU A 206 1.73 9.65 4.96
N PRO A 207 2.81 8.97 5.40
CA PRO A 207 3.13 8.87 6.81
C PRO A 207 3.35 10.25 7.43
N ARG A 208 2.71 10.51 8.57
CA ARG A 208 2.83 11.76 9.33
C ARG A 208 2.96 11.47 10.83
N ALA A 209 3.58 12.39 11.55
CA ALA A 209 3.56 12.34 13.01
C ALA A 209 2.10 12.49 13.46
N ALA A 210 1.70 11.67 14.43
CA ALA A 210 0.38 11.71 15.05
C ALA A 210 0.20 12.96 15.93
#